data_AF-A0A1X7SNY3-F1
#
_entry.id   AF-A0A1X7SNY3-F1
#
_cell.length_a   1.000
_cell.length_b   1.000
_cell.length_c   1.000
_cell.angle_alpha   90.00
_cell.angle_beta   90.00
_cell.angle_gamma   90.00
#
_symmetry.space_group_name_H-M   'P 1'
#
loop_
_entity.id
_entity.type
_entity.pdbx_description
1 polymer ?
#
loop_
_entity_poly.entity_id
_entity_poly.type
_entity_poly.pdbx_seq_one_letter_code
_entity_poly.pdbx_strand_id
1 'polypeptide(L)'
;AVALPRSHYGEGNGSIFLDDLSCTGHEKNWWECTSYTANHNCRHIEDASVRCQPKVCDHGAVRLADGTNELEGRLEVCIDGAWGTVCHDFWTGIDAQVVCRQLGYLGT
;
A
#
# COMPACT_ATOMS: atom_id res chain seq x y z
N ALA A 1 -3.39 4.83 -1.90
CA ALA A 1 -4.79 4.99 -2.36
C ALA A 1 -5.12 6.48 -2.50
N VAL A 2 -6.15 6.84 -3.27
CA VAL A 2 -6.56 8.24 -3.46
C VAL A 2 -8.06 8.37 -3.27
N ALA A 3 -8.49 9.33 -2.44
CA ALA A 3 -9.88 9.76 -2.35
C ALA A 3 -10.20 10.70 -3.51
N LEU A 4 -11.29 10.43 -4.23
CA LEU A 4 -11.72 11.22 -5.37
C LEU A 4 -13.00 11.99 -5.02
N PRO A 5 -13.14 13.24 -5.50
CA PRO A 5 -14.27 14.07 -5.13
C PRO A 5 -15.57 13.59 -5.79
N ARG A 6 -16.69 13.77 -5.08
CA ARG A 6 -18.07 13.85 -5.61
C ARG A 6 -18.44 12.80 -6.66
N SER A 7 -18.85 11.61 -6.24
CA SER A 7 -19.46 10.58 -7.11
C SER A 7 -18.70 10.41 -8.42
N HIS A 8 -17.37 10.38 -8.33
CA HIS A 8 -16.46 10.42 -9.48
C HIS A 8 -16.76 9.32 -10.50
N TYR A 9 -17.22 8.17 -10.02
CA TYR A 9 -17.58 7.00 -10.82
C TYR A 9 -19.09 6.87 -11.09
N GLY A 10 -19.87 7.90 -10.80
CA GLY A 10 -21.33 7.91 -10.90
C GLY A 10 -22.01 7.92 -9.52
N GLU A 11 -23.28 8.32 -9.54
CA GLU A 11 -24.15 8.36 -8.37
C GLU A 11 -24.73 6.98 -8.08
N GLY A 12 -24.81 6.62 -6.80
CA GLY A 12 -25.52 5.45 -6.33
C GLY A 12 -27.04 5.63 -6.34
N ASN A 13 -27.73 4.68 -5.71
CA ASN A 13 -29.17 4.74 -5.50
C ASN A 13 -29.55 4.09 -4.16
N GLY A 14 -30.68 4.49 -3.59
CA GLY A 14 -31.18 3.97 -2.32
C GLY A 14 -30.66 4.73 -1.10
N SER A 15 -30.36 4.00 -0.02
CA SER A 15 -29.90 4.59 1.24
C SER A 15 -28.41 4.86 1.22
N ILE A 16 -28.01 6.03 1.70
CA ILE A 16 -26.64 6.33 2.10
C ILE A 16 -26.53 5.97 3.59
N PHE A 17 -25.55 5.15 3.95
CA PHE A 17 -25.47 4.61 5.32
C PHE A 17 -24.55 5.39 6.26
N LEU A 18 -23.58 6.11 5.70
CA LEU A 18 -22.49 6.71 6.44
C LEU A 18 -22.24 8.14 5.96
N ASP A 19 -21.90 8.99 6.91
CA ASP A 19 -21.43 10.36 6.71
C ASP A 19 -20.19 10.61 7.59
N ASP A 20 -19.33 11.52 7.14
CA ASP A 20 -18.01 11.85 7.70
C ASP A 20 -17.21 10.63 8.21
N LEU A 21 -16.98 9.63 7.34
CA LEU A 21 -16.10 8.51 7.67
C LEU A 21 -14.68 9.02 7.97
N SER A 22 -14.25 8.88 9.22
CA SER A 22 -12.99 9.41 9.73
C SER A 22 -12.14 8.28 10.31
N CYS A 23 -11.14 7.85 9.54
CA CYS A 23 -10.16 6.85 9.91
C CYS A 23 -8.85 7.51 10.34
N THR A 24 -8.15 6.90 11.30
CA THR A 24 -6.79 7.29 11.71
C THR A 24 -5.72 6.78 10.74
N GLY A 25 -6.03 5.73 9.96
CA GLY A 25 -5.10 5.06 9.04
C GLY A 25 -4.43 3.82 9.65
N HIS A 26 -4.77 3.46 10.88
CA HIS A 26 -4.27 2.27 11.56
C HIS A 26 -5.33 1.17 11.72
N GLU A 27 -6.58 1.49 11.41
CA GLU A 27 -7.68 0.53 11.39
C GLU A 27 -7.41 -0.58 10.38
N LYS A 28 -7.78 -1.81 10.72
CA LYS A 28 -7.71 -2.92 9.76
C LYS A 28 -8.89 -2.89 8.80
N ASN A 29 -10.01 -2.35 9.25
CA ASN A 29 -11.28 -2.40 8.54
C ASN A 29 -12.01 -1.08 8.63
N TRP A 30 -12.77 -0.72 7.58
CA TRP A 30 -13.48 0.56 7.50
C TRP A 30 -14.55 0.75 8.58
N TRP A 31 -15.12 -0.33 9.12
CA TRP A 31 -16.13 -0.26 10.18
C TRP A 31 -15.55 0.00 11.56
N GLU A 32 -14.21 -0.03 11.71
CA GLU A 32 -13.52 0.41 12.93
C GLU A 32 -13.34 1.94 12.96
N CYS A 33 -13.52 2.61 11.82
CA CYS A 33 -13.44 4.06 11.73
C CYS A 33 -14.67 4.73 12.35
N THR A 34 -14.49 5.95 12.84
CA THR A 34 -15.60 6.75 13.35
C THR A 34 -16.45 7.26 12.17
N SER A 35 -17.77 7.27 12.32
CA SER A 35 -18.71 7.76 11.31
C SER A 35 -20.04 8.19 11.94
N TYR A 36 -20.83 8.94 11.18
CA TYR A 36 -22.21 9.26 11.52
C TYR A 36 -23.18 8.40 10.69
N THR A 37 -24.17 7.81 11.35
CA THR A 37 -25.11 6.84 10.75
C THR A 37 -26.58 7.25 10.86
N ALA A 38 -26.92 8.21 11.73
CA ALA A 38 -28.31 8.49 12.09
C ALA A 38 -28.95 9.63 11.29
N ASN A 39 -28.23 10.73 11.09
CA ASN A 39 -28.71 11.94 10.42
C ASN A 39 -27.58 12.53 9.58
N HIS A 40 -27.58 12.20 8.30
CA HIS A 40 -26.65 12.77 7.32
C HIS A 40 -27.39 13.70 6.36
N ASN A 41 -26.66 14.63 5.77
CA ASN A 41 -27.19 15.50 4.71
C ASN A 41 -26.70 15.11 3.31
N CYS A 42 -25.90 14.05 3.21
CA CYS A 42 -25.39 13.55 1.94
C CYS A 42 -26.49 13.19 0.95
N ARG A 43 -26.22 13.50 -0.32
CA ARG A 43 -26.96 13.04 -1.50
C ARG A 43 -26.07 12.16 -2.35
N HIS A 44 -26.63 11.43 -3.31
CA HIS A 44 -25.83 10.54 -4.16
C HIS A 44 -24.81 11.24 -5.06
N ILE A 45 -24.88 12.56 -5.23
CA ILE A 45 -23.82 13.39 -5.85
C ILE A 45 -22.58 13.58 -4.94
N GLU A 46 -22.64 13.09 -3.71
CA GLU A 46 -21.60 13.13 -2.68
C GLU A 46 -21.06 11.73 -2.34
N ASP A 47 -21.50 10.69 -3.06
CA ASP A 47 -21.02 9.32 -2.84
C ASP A 47 -19.49 9.25 -2.96
N ALA A 48 -18.86 8.66 -1.93
CA ALA A 48 -17.41 8.59 -1.83
C ALA A 48 -16.82 7.67 -2.92
N SER A 49 -15.72 8.11 -3.52
CA SER A 49 -15.00 7.34 -4.56
C SER A 49 -13.56 7.09 -4.14
N VAL A 50 -13.11 5.84 -4.28
CA VAL A 50 -11.73 5.42 -3.96
C VAL A 50 -11.03 4.87 -5.19
N ARG A 51 -9.77 5.29 -5.40
CA ARG A 51 -8.87 4.65 -6.34
C ARG A 51 -7.72 3.99 -5.60
N CYS A 52 -7.72 2.67 -5.60
CA CYS A 52 -6.66 1.85 -5.03
C CYS A 52 -5.46 1.75 -5.99
N GLN A 53 -4.27 1.54 -5.44
CA GLN A 53 -3.10 1.13 -6.22
C GLN A 53 -3.01 -0.40 -6.16
N PRO A 54 -2.60 -1.07 -7.26
CA PRO A 54 -2.37 -2.50 -7.21
C PRO A 54 -1.26 -2.80 -6.20
N LYS A 55 -1.49 -3.77 -5.34
CA LYS A 55 -0.42 -4.34 -4.50
C LYS A 55 0.40 -5.26 -5.39
N VAL A 56 1.57 -4.81 -5.83
CA VAL A 56 2.46 -5.54 -6.76
C VAL A 56 3.33 -6.55 -6.02
N CYS A 57 3.61 -6.30 -4.75
CA CYS A 57 4.47 -7.12 -3.91
C CYS A 57 4.06 -7.02 -2.43
N ASP A 58 4.54 -7.95 -1.61
CA ASP A 58 4.34 -7.92 -0.16
C ASP A 58 5.37 -7.01 0.50
N HIS A 59 4.93 -6.24 1.51
CA HIS A 59 5.81 -5.35 2.27
C HIS A 59 6.96 -6.16 2.88
N GLY A 60 8.19 -5.70 2.68
CA GLY A 60 9.41 -6.38 3.12
C GLY A 60 9.93 -7.44 2.15
N ALA A 61 9.24 -7.73 1.04
CA ALA A 61 9.80 -8.57 -0.02
C ALA A 61 11.05 -7.93 -0.63
N VAL A 62 12.00 -8.77 -1.04
CA VAL A 62 13.27 -8.37 -1.65
C VAL A 62 13.46 -9.09 -2.97
N ARG A 63 14.13 -8.45 -3.93
CA ARG A 63 14.58 -9.08 -5.18
C ARG A 63 15.88 -8.48 -5.67
N LEU A 64 16.60 -9.23 -6.50
CA LEU A 64 17.76 -8.76 -7.24
C LEU A 64 17.33 -8.49 -8.69
N ALA A 65 17.60 -7.28 -9.17
CA ALA A 65 17.26 -6.84 -10.53
C ALA A 65 18.52 -6.61 -11.37
N ASP A 66 18.44 -6.86 -12.67
CA ASP A 66 19.48 -6.55 -13.68
C ASP A 66 20.86 -7.19 -13.44
N GLY A 67 20.93 -8.31 -12.70
CA GLY A 67 22.13 -9.14 -12.61
C GLY A 67 22.28 -10.11 -13.79
N THR A 68 23.45 -10.74 -13.93
CA THR A 68 23.68 -11.74 -15.00
C THR A 68 23.08 -13.11 -14.67
N ASN A 69 22.75 -13.35 -13.41
CA ASN A 69 22.12 -14.57 -12.88
C ASN A 69 21.35 -14.24 -11.60
N GLU A 70 20.73 -15.24 -10.98
CA GLU A 70 19.87 -15.11 -9.80
C GLU A 70 20.60 -14.74 -8.49
N LEU A 71 21.93 -14.83 -8.44
CA LEU A 71 22.74 -14.59 -7.24
C LEU A 71 23.27 -13.15 -7.15
N GLU A 72 23.01 -12.30 -8.14
CA GLU A 72 23.51 -10.93 -8.18
C GLU A 72 22.50 -9.97 -8.80
N GLY A 73 22.67 -8.67 -8.52
CA GLY A 73 21.86 -7.61 -9.08
C GLY A 73 21.71 -6.42 -8.15
N ARG A 74 21.02 -5.38 -8.62
CA ARG A 74 20.58 -4.26 -7.80
C ARG A 74 19.53 -4.75 -6.80
N LEU A 75 19.73 -4.41 -5.53
CA LEU A 75 18.74 -4.67 -4.49
C LEU A 75 17.51 -3.79 -4.70
N GLU A 76 16.37 -4.43 -4.86
CA GLU A 76 15.06 -3.79 -4.80
C GLU A 76 14.26 -4.33 -3.61
N VAL A 77 13.63 -3.41 -2.89
CA VAL A 77 12.78 -3.70 -1.72
C VAL A 77 11.34 -3.30 -2.02
N CYS A 78 10.40 -4.07 -1.50
CA CYS A 78 8.99 -3.74 -1.59
C CYS A 78 8.53 -3.01 -0.32
N ILE A 79 8.09 -1.76 -0.48
CA ILE A 79 7.49 -0.97 0.59
C ILE A 79 6.11 -0.53 0.09
N ASP A 80 5.08 -0.82 0.89
CA ASP A 80 3.69 -0.44 0.64
C ASP A 80 3.16 -0.84 -0.74
N GLY A 81 3.59 -2.03 -1.19
CA GLY A 81 3.16 -2.63 -2.46
C GLY A 81 3.88 -2.10 -3.70
N ALA A 82 4.94 -1.30 -3.52
CA ALA A 82 5.76 -0.76 -4.60
C ALA A 82 7.24 -1.16 -4.45
N TRP A 83 7.87 -1.48 -5.58
CA TRP A 83 9.31 -1.73 -5.66
C TRP A 83 10.08 -0.41 -5.68
N GLY A 84 11.14 -0.35 -4.87
CA GLY A 84 12.09 0.76 -4.84
C GLY A 84 13.51 0.27 -4.62
N THR A 85 14.48 1.20 -4.71
CA THR A 85 15.92 0.91 -4.56
C THR A 85 16.42 1.32 -3.17
N VAL A 86 17.50 0.67 -2.73
CA VAL A 86 18.20 1.02 -1.48
C VAL A 86 19.41 1.92 -1.80
N CYS A 87 19.61 2.98 -1.01
CA CYS A 87 20.81 3.83 -1.12
C CYS A 87 22.04 3.06 -0.63
N HIS A 88 23.17 3.22 -1.32
CA HIS A 88 24.42 2.53 -0.97
C HIS A 88 25.14 3.14 0.26
N ASP A 89 24.76 4.34 0.71
CA ASP A 89 25.46 4.99 1.82
C ASP A 89 25.41 4.12 3.08
N PHE A 90 26.60 3.79 3.59
CA PHE A 90 26.82 2.86 4.70
C PHE A 90 26.36 1.41 4.46
N TRP A 91 26.09 1.02 3.21
CA TRP A 91 25.80 -0.37 2.85
C TRP A 91 27.05 -1.25 3.02
N THR A 92 26.99 -2.21 3.92
CA THR A 92 28.11 -3.09 4.26
C THR A 92 27.87 -4.53 3.82
N GLY A 93 28.92 -5.35 3.89
CA GLY A 93 28.80 -6.80 3.68
C GLY A 93 27.84 -7.47 4.66
N ILE A 94 27.69 -6.93 5.89
CA ILE A 94 26.78 -7.46 6.89
C ILE A 94 25.32 -7.27 6.45
N ASP A 95 25.00 -6.13 5.85
CA ASP A 95 23.67 -5.84 5.32
C ASP A 95 23.34 -6.74 4.12
N ALA A 96 24.30 -6.91 3.22
CA ALA A 96 24.16 -7.81 2.07
C ALA A 96 23.93 -9.27 2.50
N GLN A 97 24.64 -9.74 3.53
CA GLN A 97 24.44 -11.09 4.07
C GLN A 97 23.01 -11.31 4.60
N VAL A 98 22.38 -10.31 5.21
CA VAL A 98 20.97 -10.39 5.65
C VAL A 98 20.05 -10.59 4.45
N VAL A 99 20.24 -9.81 3.38
CA VAL A 99 19.44 -9.92 2.15
C VAL A 99 19.63 -11.27 1.47
N CYS A 100 20.88 -11.74 1.33
CA CYS A 100 21.15 -13.06 0.76
C CYS A 100 20.43 -14.17 1.53
N ARG A 101 20.47 -14.14 2.87
CA ARG A 101 19.75 -15.13 3.70
C ARG A 101 18.23 -15.01 3.54
N GLN A 102 17.69 -13.80 3.43
CA GLN A 102 16.25 -13.59 3.21
C GLN A 102 15.79 -14.16 1.86
N LEU A 103 16.63 -14.07 0.83
CA LEU A 103 16.41 -14.69 -0.48
C LEU A 103 16.60 -16.21 -0.48
N GLY A 104 17.05 -16.81 0.63
CA GLY A 104 17.31 -18.25 0.73
C GLY A 104 18.71 -18.68 0.26
N TYR A 105 19.61 -17.74 0.01
CA TYR A 105 21.00 -18.01 -0.38
C TYR A 105 21.95 -18.00 0.83
N LEU A 106 23.18 -18.48 0.61
CA LEU A 106 24.24 -18.35 1.59
C LEU A 106 24.62 -16.86 1.74
N GLY A 107 24.45 -16.34 2.96
CA GLY A 107 24.91 -15.01 3.36
C GLY A 107 26.08 -15.11 4.31
N THR A 108 27.16 -15.79 3.89
CA THR A 108 28.40 -16.00 4.63
C THR A 108 29.52 -15.18 4.03
#